data_AF-A0A960E6B7-F1
#
_entry.id   AF-A0A960E6B7-F1
#
_cell.length_a   1.000
_cell.length_b   1.000
_cell.length_c   1.000
_cell.angle_alpha   90.00
_cell.angle_beta   90.00
_cell.angle_gamma   90.00
#
_symmetry.space_group_name_H-M   'P 1'
#
loop_
_entity.id
_entity.type
_entity.pdbx_description
1 polymer ?
#
loop_
_entity_poly.entity_id
_entity_poly.type
_entity_poly.pdbx_seq_one_letter_code
_entity_poly.pdbx_strand_id
1 'polypeptide(L)'
;LSEPDIADERGLIILVSLIFEVLGIGLVLLNRSRRSAAGGVALSLLAALPLVNAVVTDPSDPLAAFDSVSSYRNQQLTILVLLAAVWLALYAFGPGRRYGAYLGGALLALWSIPMTWFSLSAVDDAFSALTGLGGFDPFGSSGLGDPLGSGLDDLASTGDSTALKLGITSLLFGCAYLAAAGWLDAAGDARRATPFFAVTPLVLLSALGYLQDDLGVWGTAVLGLGLGAASIWLGVRAGRRFTSWIGVAAVVGAVLSMVGDVFEDSAVGAGIALAVIGVVAVVGAGLLEAGGEA
;
A
#
# COMPACT_ATOMS: atom_id res chain seq x y z
N LEU A 1 -34.42 26.23 14.00
CA LEU A 1 -33.62 25.38 13.11
C LEU A 1 -33.27 24.15 13.92
N SER A 2 -34.08 23.11 13.77
CA SER A 2 -33.84 21.80 14.40
C SER A 2 -32.52 21.27 13.87
N GLU A 3 -31.60 20.89 14.76
CA GLU A 3 -30.42 20.12 14.38
C GLU A 3 -30.88 18.93 13.54
N PRO A 4 -30.31 18.72 12.34
CA PRO A 4 -30.57 17.49 11.59
C PRO A 4 -30.19 16.32 12.48
N ASP A 5 -31.13 15.38 12.64
CA ASP A 5 -30.94 14.20 13.46
C ASP A 5 -29.78 13.39 12.86
N ILE A 6 -28.71 13.16 13.62
CA ILE A 6 -27.48 12.49 13.14
C ILE A 6 -27.80 11.08 12.59
N ALA A 7 -28.91 10.49 13.03
CA ALA A 7 -29.47 9.25 12.50
C ALA A 7 -29.93 9.38 11.03
N ASP A 8 -30.52 10.51 10.62
CA ASP A 8 -30.99 10.75 9.25
C ASP A 8 -29.81 10.93 8.27
N GLU A 9 -28.73 11.57 8.69
CA GLU A 9 -27.55 11.78 7.85
C GLU A 9 -26.82 10.45 7.56
N ARG A 10 -26.71 9.56 8.55
CA ARG A 10 -26.16 8.21 8.35
C ARG A 10 -27.05 7.32 7.52
N GLY A 11 -28.36 7.38 7.76
CA GLY A 11 -29.34 6.70 6.91
C GLY A 11 -29.17 7.10 5.46
N LEU A 12 -28.93 8.38 5.19
CA LEU A 12 -28.67 8.90 3.85
C LEU A 12 -27.32 8.44 3.29
N ILE A 13 -26.23 8.46 4.06
CA ILE A 13 -24.91 7.97 3.61
C ILE A 13 -24.97 6.47 3.29
N ILE A 14 -25.59 5.67 4.14
CA ILE A 14 -25.76 4.23 3.94
C ILE A 14 -26.62 3.99 2.71
N LEU A 15 -27.76 4.68 2.59
CA LEU A 15 -28.69 4.54 1.46
C LEU A 15 -28.03 4.93 0.14
N VAL A 16 -27.31 6.06 0.10
CA VAL A 16 -26.57 6.51 -1.09
C VAL A 16 -25.48 5.50 -1.45
N SER A 17 -24.67 5.07 -0.47
CA SER A 17 -23.59 4.11 -0.72
C SER A 17 -24.13 2.77 -1.22
N LEU A 18 -25.25 2.29 -0.65
CA LEU A 18 -25.92 1.07 -1.06
C LEU A 18 -26.54 1.21 -2.45
N ILE A 19 -27.11 2.35 -2.80
CA ILE A 19 -27.57 2.64 -4.17
C ILE A 19 -26.40 2.55 -5.16
N PHE A 20 -25.26 3.17 -4.85
CA PHE A 20 -24.08 3.11 -5.70
C PHE A 20 -23.51 1.69 -5.82
N GLU A 21 -23.55 0.90 -4.75
CA GLU A 21 -23.11 -0.49 -4.77
C GLU A 21 -24.05 -1.38 -5.57
N VAL A 22 -25.37 -1.28 -5.36
CA VAL A 22 -26.39 -1.99 -6.15
C VAL A 22 -26.34 -1.59 -7.62
N LEU A 23 -26.14 -0.30 -7.91
CA LEU A 23 -26.00 0.20 -9.27
C LEU A 23 -24.70 -0.26 -9.92
N GLY A 24 -23.59 -0.28 -9.17
CA GLY A 24 -22.31 -0.83 -9.61
C GLY A 24 -22.39 -2.32 -9.94
N ILE A 25 -22.94 -3.12 -9.02
CA ILE A 25 -23.17 -4.57 -9.21
C ILE A 25 -24.18 -4.80 -10.35
N GLY A 26 -25.22 -3.99 -10.43
CA GLY A 26 -26.24 -4.03 -11.51
C GLY A 26 -25.61 -3.78 -12.88
N LEU A 27 -24.77 -2.76 -13.01
CA LEU A 27 -24.02 -2.48 -14.25
C LEU A 27 -23.10 -3.64 -14.62
N VAL A 28 -22.43 -4.24 -13.64
CA VAL A 28 -21.57 -5.42 -13.84
C VAL A 28 -22.35 -6.65 -14.31
N LEU A 29 -23.55 -6.85 -13.78
CA LEU A 29 -24.42 -7.97 -14.15
C LEU A 29 -25.08 -7.78 -15.52
N LEU A 30 -25.53 -6.57 -15.83
CA LEU A 30 -26.27 -6.24 -17.06
C LEU A 30 -25.34 -6.08 -18.28
N ASN A 31 -24.13 -5.54 -18.08
CA ASN A 31 -23.21 -5.20 -19.18
C ASN A 31 -21.96 -6.09 -19.24
N ARG A 32 -22.14 -7.41 -19.15
CA ARG A 32 -21.08 -8.44 -19.12
C ARG A 32 -19.99 -8.36 -20.21
N SER A 33 -20.15 -7.56 -21.28
CA SER A 33 -19.22 -7.47 -22.41
C SER A 33 -18.72 -6.06 -22.77
N ARG A 34 -19.04 -5.01 -21.99
CA ARG A 34 -18.70 -3.62 -22.36
C ARG A 34 -17.86 -2.90 -21.31
N ARG A 35 -17.17 -1.83 -21.73
CA ARG A 35 -16.41 -0.88 -20.88
C ARG A 35 -17.21 -0.39 -19.65
N SER A 36 -18.54 -0.42 -19.71
CA SER A 36 -19.43 -0.09 -18.59
C SER A 36 -19.35 -1.07 -17.40
N ALA A 37 -18.94 -2.33 -17.60
CA ALA A 37 -18.68 -3.24 -16.49
C ALA A 37 -17.48 -2.80 -15.64
N ALA A 38 -16.43 -2.25 -16.25
CA ALA A 38 -15.29 -1.71 -15.51
C ALA A 38 -15.69 -0.48 -14.66
N GLY A 39 -16.56 0.37 -15.20
CA GLY A 39 -17.16 1.47 -14.44
C GLY A 39 -17.99 1.00 -13.25
N GLY A 40 -18.78 -0.06 -13.41
CA GLY A 40 -19.55 -0.67 -12.32
C GLY A 40 -18.65 -1.25 -11.21
N VAL A 41 -17.52 -1.89 -11.58
CA VAL A 41 -16.54 -2.38 -10.60
C VAL A 41 -15.90 -1.22 -9.84
N ALA A 42 -15.43 -0.18 -10.55
CA ALA A 42 -14.84 1.00 -9.92
C ALA A 42 -15.81 1.68 -8.95
N LEU A 43 -17.08 1.85 -9.35
CA LEU A 43 -18.12 2.40 -8.49
C LEU A 43 -18.36 1.54 -7.24
N SER A 44 -18.43 0.21 -7.39
CA SER A 44 -18.62 -0.67 -6.23
C SER A 44 -17.43 -0.67 -5.26
N LEU A 45 -16.19 -0.56 -5.77
CA LEU A 45 -15.00 -0.45 -4.92
C LEU A 45 -14.99 0.87 -4.16
N LEU A 46 -15.33 1.98 -4.84
CA LEU A 46 -15.40 3.30 -4.22
C LEU A 46 -16.55 3.43 -3.23
N ALA A 47 -17.70 2.79 -3.49
CA ALA A 47 -18.87 2.82 -2.62
C ALA A 47 -18.70 1.96 -1.35
N ALA A 48 -17.87 0.91 -1.40
CA ALA A 48 -17.61 0.05 -0.25
C ALA A 48 -16.94 0.81 0.91
N LEU A 49 -16.07 1.79 0.62
CA LEU A 49 -15.38 2.59 1.63
C LEU A 49 -16.33 3.42 2.53
N PRO A 50 -17.17 4.32 1.98
CA PRO A 50 -18.11 5.09 2.80
C PRO A 50 -19.16 4.18 3.45
N LEU A 51 -19.57 3.09 2.81
CA LEU A 51 -20.51 2.13 3.40
C LEU A 51 -19.96 1.49 4.67
N VAL A 52 -18.77 0.89 4.58
CA VAL A 52 -18.14 0.22 5.73
C VAL A 52 -17.85 1.24 6.83
N ASN A 53 -17.39 2.44 6.49
CA ASN A 53 -17.16 3.49 7.48
C ASN A 53 -18.45 3.91 8.21
N ALA A 54 -19.56 4.07 7.50
CA ALA A 54 -20.85 4.43 8.09
C ALA A 54 -21.42 3.31 9.00
N VAL A 55 -21.12 2.06 8.69
CA VAL A 55 -21.53 0.89 9.50
C VAL A 55 -20.70 0.76 10.79
N VAL A 56 -19.40 1.06 10.72
CA VAL A 56 -18.48 0.85 11.86
C VAL A 56 -18.51 2.02 12.85
N THR A 57 -18.68 3.26 12.37
CA THR A 57 -18.67 4.44 13.25
C THR A 57 -19.93 4.44 14.12
N ASP A 58 -19.90 4.88 15.39
CA ASP A 58 -21.09 4.97 16.26
C ASP A 58 -21.90 6.27 15.99
N PRO A 59 -23.22 6.22 15.73
CA PRO A 59 -24.05 7.41 15.50
C PRO A 59 -24.18 8.34 16.69
N SER A 60 -24.19 7.76 17.89
CA SER A 60 -24.42 8.48 19.13
C SER A 60 -23.19 9.25 19.58
N ASP A 61 -22.01 8.82 19.14
CA ASP A 61 -20.76 9.51 19.37
C ASP A 61 -19.81 9.34 18.15
N PRO A 62 -19.93 10.19 17.11
CA PRO A 62 -19.07 10.12 15.94
C PRO A 62 -17.61 10.49 16.26
N LEU A 63 -17.37 11.11 17.41
CA LEU A 63 -16.06 11.51 17.88
C LEU A 63 -15.41 10.46 18.78
N ALA A 64 -16.13 9.43 19.22
CA ALA A 64 -15.58 8.30 19.99
C ALA A 64 -14.40 7.61 19.27
N ALA A 65 -14.40 7.67 17.94
CA ALA A 65 -13.28 7.27 17.08
C ALA A 65 -11.96 7.96 17.44
N PHE A 66 -12.03 9.19 17.92
CA PHE A 66 -10.90 10.09 18.21
C PHE A 66 -10.65 10.26 19.71
N ASP A 67 -11.39 9.57 20.57
CA ASP A 67 -11.19 9.61 22.04
C ASP A 67 -9.79 9.12 22.44
N SER A 68 -9.24 8.19 21.66
CA SER A 68 -7.86 7.73 21.84
C SER A 68 -7.27 7.23 20.53
N VAL A 69 -5.94 7.22 20.44
CA VAL A 69 -5.20 6.61 19.32
C VAL A 69 -5.58 5.14 19.15
N SER A 70 -5.79 4.43 20.28
CA SER A 70 -6.20 3.03 20.28
C SER A 70 -7.62 2.82 19.71
N SER A 71 -8.56 3.72 20.03
CA SER A 71 -9.93 3.71 19.50
C SER A 71 -9.93 3.92 17.98
N TYR A 72 -9.19 4.93 17.53
CA TYR A 72 -9.03 5.23 16.11
C TYR A 72 -8.42 4.05 15.35
N ARG A 73 -7.34 3.47 15.90
CA ARG A 73 -6.67 2.29 15.36
C ARG A 73 -7.62 1.11 15.20
N ASN A 74 -8.37 0.77 16.25
CA ASN A 74 -9.30 -0.35 16.22
C ASN A 74 -10.40 -0.15 15.18
N GLN A 75 -10.90 1.07 15.03
CA GLN A 75 -11.87 1.41 13.99
C GLN A 75 -11.29 1.26 12.58
N GLN A 76 -10.10 1.81 12.31
CA GLN A 76 -9.45 1.68 11.00
C GLN A 76 -9.16 0.22 10.64
N LEU A 77 -8.68 -0.57 11.60
CA LEU A 77 -8.45 -2.01 11.42
C LEU A 77 -9.75 -2.76 11.10
N THR A 78 -10.84 -2.43 11.81
CA THR A 78 -12.16 -3.03 11.57
C THR A 78 -12.64 -2.71 10.15
N ILE A 79 -12.51 -1.45 9.72
CA ILE A 79 -12.87 -1.03 8.35
C ILE A 79 -12.06 -1.82 7.33
N LEU A 80 -10.74 -1.91 7.47
CA LEU A 80 -9.88 -2.62 6.53
C LEU A 80 -10.17 -4.12 6.46
N VAL A 81 -10.41 -4.78 7.60
CA VAL A 81 -10.78 -6.20 7.66
C VAL A 81 -12.11 -6.46 6.98
N LEU A 82 -13.13 -5.62 7.24
CA LEU A 82 -14.43 -5.74 6.60
C LEU A 82 -14.34 -5.49 5.09
N LEU A 83 -13.58 -4.48 4.67
CA LEU A 83 -13.35 -4.17 3.26
C LEU A 83 -12.67 -5.34 2.53
N ALA A 84 -11.63 -5.92 3.13
CA ALA A 84 -10.95 -7.11 2.62
C ALA A 84 -11.92 -8.29 2.51
N ALA A 85 -12.74 -8.53 3.54
CA ALA A 85 -13.71 -9.61 3.57
C ALA A 85 -14.80 -9.43 2.50
N VAL A 86 -15.35 -8.23 2.35
CA VAL A 86 -16.38 -7.90 1.34
C VAL A 86 -15.83 -8.08 -0.07
N TRP A 87 -14.67 -7.52 -0.38
CA TRP A 87 -14.07 -7.64 -1.71
C TRP A 87 -13.65 -9.07 -2.03
N LEU A 88 -13.15 -9.83 -1.04
CA LEU A 88 -12.82 -11.24 -1.21
C LEU A 88 -14.08 -12.10 -1.40
N ALA A 89 -15.16 -11.83 -0.66
CA ALA A 89 -16.45 -12.50 -0.84
C ALA A 89 -17.07 -12.22 -2.22
N LEU A 90 -17.03 -10.96 -2.68
CA LEU A 90 -17.48 -10.56 -4.02
C LEU A 90 -16.67 -11.26 -5.12
N TYR A 91 -15.38 -11.48 -4.90
CA TYR A 91 -14.52 -12.22 -5.81
C TYR A 91 -14.77 -13.74 -5.76
N ALA A 92 -14.97 -14.32 -4.57
CA ALA A 92 -15.09 -15.77 -4.38
C ALA A 92 -16.47 -16.32 -4.80
N PHE A 93 -17.54 -15.64 -4.38
CA PHE A 93 -18.93 -16.12 -4.50
C PHE A 93 -19.78 -15.29 -5.46
N GLY A 94 -19.33 -14.08 -5.80
CA GLY A 94 -20.13 -13.13 -6.60
C GLY A 94 -19.88 -13.18 -8.12
N PRO A 95 -20.64 -12.36 -8.88
CA PRO A 95 -20.34 -12.07 -10.28
C PRO A 95 -18.95 -11.40 -10.47
N GLY A 96 -18.36 -10.92 -9.36
CA GLY A 96 -17.04 -10.32 -9.24
C GLY A 96 -15.87 -11.24 -9.58
N ARG A 97 -16.04 -12.57 -9.59
CA ARG A 97 -14.97 -13.55 -9.89
C ARG A 97 -14.28 -13.35 -11.24
N ARG A 98 -14.96 -12.67 -12.18
CA ARG A 98 -14.43 -12.33 -13.51
C ARG A 98 -13.56 -11.08 -13.52
N TYR A 99 -13.60 -10.29 -12.45
CA TYR A 99 -12.96 -8.99 -12.36
C TYR A 99 -11.86 -9.04 -11.30
N GLY A 100 -10.60 -9.04 -11.76
CA GLY A 100 -9.43 -9.09 -10.89
C GLY A 100 -9.33 -7.90 -9.93
N ALA A 101 -10.01 -6.78 -10.19
CA ALA A 101 -9.95 -5.60 -9.35
C ALA A 101 -10.47 -5.82 -7.92
N TYR A 102 -11.48 -6.69 -7.70
CA TYR A 102 -11.93 -7.04 -6.34
C TYR A 102 -10.84 -7.82 -5.57
N LEU A 103 -10.16 -8.74 -6.26
CA LEU A 103 -9.03 -9.45 -5.67
C LEU A 103 -7.85 -8.50 -5.40
N GLY A 104 -7.56 -7.58 -6.31
CA GLY A 104 -6.54 -6.55 -6.12
C GLY A 104 -6.84 -5.63 -4.94
N GLY A 105 -8.09 -5.17 -4.82
CA GLY A 105 -8.55 -4.40 -3.66
C GLY A 105 -8.40 -5.19 -2.36
N ALA A 106 -8.81 -6.45 -2.33
CA ALA A 106 -8.68 -7.31 -1.15
C ALA A 106 -7.21 -7.50 -0.73
N LEU A 107 -6.30 -7.68 -1.69
CA LEU A 107 -4.85 -7.78 -1.43
C LEU A 107 -4.30 -6.47 -0.87
N LEU A 108 -4.68 -5.32 -1.43
CA LEU A 108 -4.28 -4.01 -0.91
C LEU A 108 -4.81 -3.78 0.51
N ALA A 109 -6.08 -4.09 0.78
CA ALA A 109 -6.65 -3.97 2.11
C ALA A 109 -5.92 -4.87 3.12
N LEU A 110 -5.57 -6.09 2.71
CA LEU A 110 -4.86 -7.04 3.56
C LEU A 110 -3.41 -6.61 3.85
N TRP A 111 -2.73 -5.98 2.88
CA TRP A 111 -1.44 -5.32 3.09
C TRP A 111 -1.55 -4.08 3.99
N SER A 112 -2.63 -3.30 3.90
CA SER A 112 -2.85 -2.09 4.72
C SER A 112 -3.12 -2.38 6.20
N ILE A 113 -3.60 -3.58 6.56
CA ILE A 113 -3.86 -3.97 7.95
C ILE A 113 -2.59 -3.85 8.81
N PRO A 114 -1.47 -4.54 8.50
CA PRO A 114 -0.25 -4.38 9.29
C PRO A 114 0.31 -2.96 9.19
N MET A 115 0.17 -2.26 8.05
CA MET A 115 0.65 -0.87 7.91
C MET A 115 0.00 0.06 8.93
N THR A 116 -1.32 -0.03 9.08
CA THR A 116 -2.06 0.77 10.06
C THR A 116 -1.77 0.33 11.49
N TRP A 117 -1.59 -0.97 11.74
CA TRP A 117 -1.23 -1.48 13.06
C TRP A 117 0.11 -0.93 13.56
N PHE A 118 1.19 -1.08 12.79
CA PHE A 118 2.53 -0.64 13.19
C PHE A 118 2.65 0.89 13.28
N SER A 119 2.02 1.61 12.35
CA SER A 119 2.08 3.09 12.34
C SER A 119 1.38 3.66 13.58
N LEU A 120 0.21 3.11 13.94
CA LEU A 120 -0.56 3.61 15.07
C LEU A 120 -0.06 3.06 16.41
N SER A 121 0.59 1.91 16.48
CA SER A 121 1.31 1.48 17.69
C SER A 121 2.47 2.40 18.01
N ALA A 122 3.25 2.81 17.00
CA ALA A 122 4.35 3.75 17.21
C ALA A 122 3.88 5.11 17.76
N VAL A 123 2.74 5.60 17.29
CA VAL A 123 2.11 6.84 17.80
C VAL A 123 1.62 6.66 19.24
N ASP A 124 1.01 5.52 19.55
CA ASP A 124 0.49 5.17 20.88
C ASP A 124 1.63 5.07 21.91
N ASP A 125 2.74 4.44 21.53
CA ASP A 125 3.95 4.31 22.35
C ASP A 125 4.61 5.68 22.59
N ALA A 126 4.72 6.52 21.55
CA ALA A 126 5.26 7.88 21.69
C ALA A 126 4.39 8.77 22.57
N PHE A 127 3.06 8.68 22.44
CA PHE A 127 2.12 9.45 23.26
C PHE A 127 2.10 8.96 24.71
N SER A 128 2.21 7.64 24.92
CA SER A 128 2.28 7.03 26.25
C SER A 128 3.59 7.38 26.96
N ALA A 129 4.72 7.41 26.25
CA ALA A 129 5.99 7.89 26.79
C ALA A 129 5.95 9.38 27.16
N LEU A 130 5.34 10.22 26.31
CA LEU A 130 5.18 11.66 26.58
C LEU A 130 4.33 11.93 27.84
N THR A 131 3.27 11.14 28.05
CA THR A 131 2.37 11.27 29.20
C THR A 131 2.88 10.56 30.46
N GLY A 132 3.71 9.52 30.29
CA GLY A 132 4.35 8.75 31.35
C GLY A 132 5.61 9.40 31.95
N LEU A 133 6.26 10.33 31.24
CA LEU A 133 7.41 11.11 31.71
C LEU A 133 7.06 12.20 32.76
N GLY A 134 5.84 12.17 33.29
CA GLY A 134 5.37 13.07 34.34
C GLY A 134 4.32 14.01 33.78
N GLY A 135 3.16 14.03 34.43
CA GLY A 135 2.08 14.93 34.11
C GLY A 135 2.61 16.35 33.88
N PHE A 136 2.18 16.95 32.79
CA PHE A 136 2.40 18.35 32.50
C PHE A 136 1.88 19.16 33.70
N ASP A 137 2.77 19.53 34.63
CA ASP A 137 2.48 20.42 35.75
C ASP A 137 2.97 21.82 35.37
N PRO A 138 2.09 22.66 34.78
CA PRO A 138 2.45 24.00 34.34
C PRO A 138 2.83 24.93 35.50
N PHE A 139 2.73 24.49 36.76
CA PHE A 139 2.98 25.30 37.95
C PHE A 139 3.86 24.63 39.02
N GLY A 140 4.83 23.80 38.62
CA GLY A 140 6.19 23.83 39.18
C GLY A 140 6.56 22.88 40.32
N SER A 141 7.76 22.29 40.21
CA SER A 141 8.75 22.31 41.30
C SER A 141 10.16 22.16 40.73
N SER A 142 11.09 22.93 41.32
CA SER A 142 12.42 23.19 40.82
C SER A 142 13.36 21.99 40.95
N GLY A 143 13.81 21.45 39.81
CA GLY A 143 14.86 20.43 39.73
C GLY A 143 15.38 20.33 38.31
N LEU A 144 16.26 21.26 37.90
CA LEU A 144 16.95 21.25 36.59
C LEU A 144 18.00 20.13 36.54
N GLY A 145 17.55 18.89 36.39
CA GLY A 145 18.28 17.86 35.63
C GLY A 145 17.52 17.69 34.34
N ASP A 146 18.17 17.87 33.19
CA ASP A 146 17.55 17.88 31.85
C ASP A 146 16.69 16.62 31.63
N PRO A 147 15.36 16.69 31.85
CA PRO A 147 14.47 15.54 31.76
C PRO A 147 14.00 15.32 30.31
N LEU A 148 14.29 16.27 29.44
CA LEU A 148 13.92 16.25 28.03
C LEU A 148 15.02 15.60 27.19
N GLY A 149 16.29 15.73 27.57
CA GLY A 149 17.41 15.11 26.87
C GLY A 149 17.33 13.58 26.83
N SER A 150 17.13 12.91 27.97
CA SER A 150 17.03 11.44 28.01
C SER A 150 15.69 10.90 27.52
N GLY A 151 14.59 11.63 27.71
CA GLY A 151 13.26 11.20 27.25
C GLY A 151 13.05 11.32 25.74
N LEU A 152 13.70 12.30 25.09
CA LEU A 152 13.71 12.43 23.63
C LEU A 152 14.66 11.43 22.95
N ASP A 153 15.82 11.17 23.54
CA ASP A 153 16.72 10.11 23.08
C ASP A 153 16.07 8.73 23.24
N ASP A 154 15.31 8.50 24.33
CA ASP A 154 14.57 7.25 24.52
C ASP A 154 13.31 7.16 23.63
N LEU A 155 12.67 8.29 23.28
CA LEU A 155 11.64 8.34 22.23
C LEU A 155 12.22 8.00 20.85
N ALA A 156 13.46 8.44 20.58
CA ALA A 156 14.19 8.13 19.37
C ALA A 156 14.69 6.67 19.33
N SER A 157 14.98 6.05 20.49
CA SER A 157 15.41 4.64 20.58
C SER A 157 14.29 3.62 20.81
N THR A 158 13.15 4.00 21.39
CA THR A 158 11.96 3.12 21.50
C THR A 158 11.23 3.01 20.15
N GLY A 159 11.47 3.97 19.25
CA GLY A 159 11.24 3.86 17.81
C GLY A 159 12.19 2.89 17.13
N ASP A 160 12.37 1.68 17.70
CA ASP A 160 13.13 0.57 17.12
C ASP A 160 12.43 0.15 15.81
N SER A 161 12.86 0.90 14.80
CA SER A 161 12.48 1.07 13.41
C SER A 161 11.08 0.56 13.02
N THR A 162 10.04 1.32 13.37
CA THR A 162 8.72 1.18 12.74
C THR A 162 8.83 1.22 11.21
N ALA A 163 9.72 2.05 10.66
CA ALA A 163 10.06 2.06 9.24
C ALA A 163 10.58 0.70 8.76
N LEU A 164 11.61 0.11 9.40
CA LEU A 164 12.07 -1.25 9.11
C LEU A 164 10.95 -2.30 9.21
N LYS A 165 10.11 -2.26 10.25
CA LYS A 165 8.99 -3.22 10.42
C LYS A 165 7.98 -3.09 9.29
N LEU A 166 7.61 -1.87 8.90
CA LEU A 166 6.75 -1.58 7.75
C LEU A 166 7.42 -2.00 6.44
N GLY A 167 8.72 -1.75 6.31
CA GLY A 167 9.55 -2.10 5.16
C GLY A 167 9.65 -3.60 4.95
N ILE A 168 10.06 -4.36 5.98
CA ILE A 168 10.13 -5.83 5.97
C ILE A 168 8.75 -6.42 5.73
N THR A 169 7.71 -5.93 6.39
CA THR A 169 6.35 -6.47 6.21
C THR A 169 5.88 -6.25 4.78
N SER A 170 6.06 -5.05 4.22
CA SER A 170 5.74 -4.75 2.83
C SER A 170 6.57 -5.62 1.86
N LEU A 171 7.85 -5.82 2.15
CA LEU A 171 8.73 -6.67 1.34
C LEU A 171 8.23 -8.11 1.31
N LEU A 172 7.86 -8.67 2.47
CA LEU A 172 7.31 -10.03 2.57
C LEU A 172 6.01 -10.17 1.81
N PHE A 173 5.08 -9.21 1.94
CA PHE A 173 3.83 -9.21 1.17
C PHE A 173 4.07 -9.10 -0.33
N GLY A 174 4.94 -8.18 -0.76
CA GLY A 174 5.27 -8.00 -2.17
C GLY A 174 5.91 -9.24 -2.77
N CYS A 175 6.88 -9.85 -2.09
CA CYS A 175 7.51 -11.10 -2.50
C CYS A 175 6.51 -12.26 -2.53
N ALA A 176 5.65 -12.38 -1.52
CA ALA A 176 4.62 -13.42 -1.47
C ALA A 176 3.60 -13.26 -2.62
N TYR A 177 3.18 -12.03 -2.92
CA TYR A 177 2.28 -11.74 -4.04
C TYR A 177 2.94 -12.03 -5.38
N LEU A 178 4.20 -11.66 -5.55
CA LEU A 178 4.96 -11.95 -6.75
C LEU A 178 5.12 -13.46 -6.98
N ALA A 179 5.47 -14.20 -5.91
CA ALA A 179 5.59 -15.65 -5.94
C ALA A 179 4.24 -16.34 -6.23
N ALA A 180 3.17 -15.91 -5.57
CA ALA A 180 1.82 -16.41 -5.82
C ALA A 180 1.38 -16.13 -7.26
N ALA A 181 1.71 -14.95 -7.80
CA ALA A 181 1.43 -14.61 -9.19
C ALA A 181 2.17 -15.55 -10.15
N GLY A 182 3.48 -15.77 -9.93
CA GLY A 182 4.27 -16.70 -10.73
C GLY A 182 3.78 -18.14 -10.65
N TRP A 183 3.36 -18.59 -9.47
CA TRP A 183 2.79 -19.92 -9.26
C TRP A 183 1.45 -20.10 -9.98
N LEU A 184 0.54 -19.11 -9.87
CA LEU A 184 -0.74 -19.12 -10.56
C LEU A 184 -0.58 -19.09 -12.08
N ASP A 185 0.39 -18.34 -12.58
CA ASP A 185 0.67 -18.26 -14.02
C ASP A 185 1.27 -19.57 -14.54
N ALA A 186 2.17 -20.20 -13.77
CA ALA A 186 2.69 -21.54 -14.06
C ALA A 186 1.59 -22.63 -14.04
N ALA A 187 0.55 -22.45 -13.23
CA ALA A 187 -0.63 -23.31 -13.21
C ALA A 187 -1.63 -23.05 -14.34
N GLY A 188 -1.39 -22.05 -15.21
CA GLY A 188 -2.27 -21.67 -16.32
C GLY A 188 -3.42 -20.73 -15.93
N ASP A 189 -3.46 -20.28 -14.67
CA ASP A 189 -4.51 -19.43 -14.10
C ASP A 189 -4.19 -17.92 -14.28
N ALA A 190 -3.81 -17.52 -15.50
CA ALA A 190 -3.35 -16.17 -15.82
C ALA A 190 -4.33 -15.06 -15.40
N ARG A 191 -5.65 -15.32 -15.41
CA ARG A 191 -6.66 -14.34 -14.96
C ARG A 191 -6.54 -14.02 -13.46
N ARG A 192 -6.17 -15.00 -12.65
CA ARG A 192 -6.00 -14.84 -11.20
C ARG A 192 -4.66 -14.23 -10.83
N ALA A 193 -3.61 -14.51 -11.61
CA ALA A 193 -2.28 -13.94 -11.40
C ALA A 193 -2.22 -12.42 -11.66
N THR A 194 -3.05 -11.91 -12.57
CA THR A 194 -3.06 -10.49 -12.99
C THR A 194 -3.17 -9.49 -11.82
N PRO A 195 -4.16 -9.60 -10.90
CA PRO A 195 -4.25 -8.67 -9.78
C PRO A 195 -3.06 -8.72 -8.82
N PHE A 196 -2.45 -9.89 -8.60
CA PHE A 196 -1.23 -9.98 -7.80
C PHE A 196 -0.08 -9.20 -8.45
N PHE A 197 0.13 -9.37 -9.76
CA PHE A 197 1.12 -8.59 -10.51
C PHE A 197 0.81 -7.09 -10.55
N ALA A 198 -0.45 -6.67 -10.45
CA ALA A 198 -0.82 -5.26 -10.43
C ALA A 198 -0.57 -4.59 -9.07
N VAL A 199 -0.79 -5.32 -7.97
CA VAL A 199 -0.63 -4.80 -6.60
C VAL A 199 0.84 -4.85 -6.14
N THR A 200 1.56 -5.90 -6.53
CA THR A 200 2.96 -6.13 -6.12
C THR A 200 3.88 -4.91 -6.29
N PRO A 201 3.88 -4.18 -7.42
CA PRO A 201 4.74 -3.01 -7.61
C PRO A 201 4.52 -1.93 -6.56
N LEU A 202 3.26 -1.65 -6.21
CA LEU A 202 2.92 -0.65 -5.21
C LEU A 202 3.47 -1.05 -3.84
N VAL A 203 3.24 -2.32 -3.46
CA VAL A 203 3.70 -2.87 -2.18
C VAL A 203 5.23 -2.90 -2.10
N LEU A 204 5.93 -3.29 -3.17
CA LEU A 204 7.39 -3.32 -3.21
C LEU A 204 8.01 -1.92 -3.22
N LEU A 205 7.41 -0.96 -3.91
CA LEU A 205 7.87 0.43 -3.87
C LEU A 205 7.73 1.03 -2.46
N SER A 206 6.60 0.77 -1.78
CA SER A 206 6.44 1.15 -0.38
C SER A 206 7.49 0.48 0.52
N ALA A 207 7.79 -0.81 0.29
CA ALA A 207 8.84 -1.52 1.03
C ALA A 207 10.21 -0.85 0.87
N LEU A 208 10.60 -0.53 -0.37
CA LEU A 208 11.87 0.13 -0.65
C LEU A 208 11.94 1.52 -0.04
N GLY A 209 10.85 2.29 -0.09
CA GLY A 209 10.78 3.61 0.54
C GLY A 209 10.99 3.56 2.05
N TYR A 210 10.37 2.60 2.74
CA TYR A 210 10.55 2.44 4.19
C TYR A 210 11.93 1.89 4.58
N LEU A 211 12.55 1.07 3.73
CA LEU A 211 13.87 0.47 4.00
C LEU A 211 15.04 1.39 3.64
N GLN A 212 14.79 2.53 2.98
CA GLN A 212 15.83 3.43 2.49
C GLN A 212 16.68 4.03 3.60
N ASP A 213 16.03 4.43 4.70
CA ASP A 213 16.73 5.06 5.82
C ASP A 213 17.58 4.05 6.61
N ASP A 214 17.13 2.79 6.69
CA ASP A 214 17.81 1.73 7.45
C ASP A 214 18.90 0.99 6.65
N LEU A 215 18.69 0.74 5.36
CA LEU A 215 19.63 -0.01 4.51
C LEU A 215 20.61 0.90 3.74
N GLY A 216 20.36 2.21 3.75
CA GLY A 216 21.06 3.18 2.91
C GLY A 216 20.81 2.97 1.41
N VAL A 217 21.44 3.82 0.60
CA VAL A 217 21.24 3.84 -0.85
C VAL A 217 21.70 2.54 -1.51
N TRP A 218 22.83 2.00 -1.07
CA TRP A 218 23.39 0.75 -1.62
C TRP A 218 22.53 -0.46 -1.29
N GLY A 219 22.07 -0.61 -0.05
CA GLY A 219 21.25 -1.75 0.35
C GLY A 219 19.90 -1.76 -0.36
N THR A 220 19.24 -0.60 -0.45
CA THR A 220 17.99 -0.48 -1.21
C THR A 220 18.16 -0.65 -2.71
N ALA A 221 19.26 -0.19 -3.29
CA ALA A 221 19.54 -0.40 -4.70
C ALA A 221 19.79 -1.89 -5.03
N VAL A 222 20.55 -2.62 -4.20
CA VAL A 222 20.75 -4.07 -4.39
C VAL A 222 19.42 -4.82 -4.29
N LEU A 223 18.56 -4.46 -3.32
CA LEU A 223 17.22 -5.03 -3.22
C LEU A 223 16.36 -4.68 -4.44
N GLY A 224 16.37 -3.42 -4.87
CA GLY A 224 15.64 -2.94 -6.04
C GLY A 224 16.06 -3.66 -7.33
N LEU A 225 17.36 -3.90 -7.51
CA LEU A 225 17.90 -4.72 -8.60
C LEU A 225 17.39 -6.15 -8.55
N GLY A 226 17.44 -6.80 -7.38
CA GLY A 226 16.96 -8.17 -7.21
C GLY A 226 15.46 -8.31 -7.49
N LEU A 227 14.65 -7.41 -6.94
CA LEU A 227 13.20 -7.38 -7.15
C LEU A 227 12.83 -7.03 -8.59
N GLY A 228 13.54 -6.08 -9.19
CA GLY A 228 13.37 -5.68 -10.59
C GLY A 228 13.70 -6.84 -11.53
N ALA A 229 14.84 -7.51 -11.33
CA ALA A 229 15.24 -8.69 -12.11
C ALA A 229 14.24 -9.84 -11.97
N ALA A 230 13.77 -10.12 -10.75
CA ALA A 230 12.73 -11.13 -10.52
C ALA A 230 11.42 -10.78 -11.25
N SER A 231 11.03 -9.51 -11.23
CA SER A 231 9.83 -9.01 -11.92
C SER A 231 9.96 -9.11 -13.45
N ILE A 232 11.14 -8.80 -14.00
CA ILE A 232 11.44 -8.99 -15.44
C ILE A 232 11.34 -10.47 -15.79
N TRP A 233 12.02 -11.35 -15.03
CA TRP A 233 12.04 -12.79 -15.30
C TRP A 233 10.64 -13.40 -15.30
N LEU A 234 9.83 -13.07 -14.29
CA LEU A 234 8.44 -13.51 -14.22
C LEU A 234 7.57 -12.88 -15.33
N GLY A 235 7.75 -11.60 -15.62
CA GLY A 235 7.01 -10.89 -16.66
C GLY A 235 7.26 -11.48 -18.05
N VAL A 236 8.52 -11.77 -18.39
CA VAL A 236 8.90 -12.39 -19.67
C VAL A 236 8.36 -13.81 -19.76
N ARG A 237 8.53 -14.63 -18.72
CA ARG A 237 8.03 -16.01 -18.69
C ARG A 237 6.51 -16.09 -18.82
N ALA A 238 5.81 -15.12 -18.27
CA ALA A 238 4.35 -15.00 -18.31
C ALA A 238 3.80 -14.36 -19.61
N GLY A 239 4.67 -13.84 -20.49
CA GLY A 239 4.23 -13.03 -21.64
C GLY A 239 3.58 -11.69 -21.24
N ARG A 240 3.89 -11.17 -20.06
CA ARG A 240 3.28 -9.97 -19.47
C ARG A 240 4.18 -8.75 -19.59
N ARG A 241 3.94 -7.96 -20.65
CA ARG A 241 4.70 -6.74 -20.96
C ARG A 241 4.70 -5.73 -19.79
N PHE A 242 3.56 -5.50 -19.16
CA PHE A 242 3.45 -4.54 -18.05
C PHE A 242 4.36 -4.87 -16.86
N THR A 243 4.35 -6.13 -16.39
CA THR A 243 5.19 -6.58 -15.28
C THR A 243 6.68 -6.47 -15.63
N SER A 244 7.05 -6.82 -16.87
CA SER A 244 8.43 -6.67 -17.32
C SER A 244 8.88 -5.21 -17.36
N TRP A 245 8.01 -4.28 -17.81
CA TRP A 245 8.31 -2.85 -17.85
C TRP A 245 8.50 -2.26 -16.46
N ILE A 246 7.67 -2.64 -15.50
CA ILE A 246 7.85 -2.24 -14.10
C ILE A 246 9.16 -2.78 -13.55
N GLY A 247 9.50 -4.04 -13.84
CA GLY A 247 10.77 -4.61 -13.43
C GLY A 247 11.97 -3.85 -14.01
N VAL A 248 11.91 -3.47 -15.29
CA VAL A 248 12.93 -2.62 -15.93
C VAL A 248 13.02 -1.26 -15.25
N ALA A 249 11.89 -0.61 -14.99
CA ALA A 249 11.86 0.69 -14.30
C ALA A 249 12.48 0.61 -12.89
N ALA A 250 12.22 -0.48 -12.15
CA ALA A 250 12.83 -0.71 -10.84
C ALA A 250 14.35 -0.91 -10.93
N VAL A 251 14.83 -1.70 -11.90
CA VAL A 251 16.27 -1.88 -12.15
C VAL A 251 16.93 -0.54 -12.51
N VAL A 252 16.33 0.22 -13.42
CA VAL A 252 16.83 1.56 -13.81
C VAL A 252 16.89 2.49 -12.60
N GLY A 253 15.82 2.56 -11.80
CA GLY A 253 15.77 3.38 -10.60
C GLY A 253 16.86 3.04 -9.59
N ALA A 254 17.11 1.75 -9.36
CA ALA A 254 18.15 1.28 -8.45
C ALA A 254 19.58 1.58 -8.96
N VAL A 255 19.83 1.44 -10.26
CA VAL A 255 21.12 1.85 -10.84
C VAL A 255 21.29 3.36 -10.71
N LEU A 256 20.24 4.14 -10.96
CA LEU A 256 20.30 5.59 -10.84
C LEU A 256 20.54 6.07 -9.42
N SER A 257 19.96 5.42 -8.41
CA SER A 257 20.24 5.77 -7.02
C SER A 257 21.70 5.47 -6.65
N MET A 258 22.25 4.33 -7.07
CA MET A 258 23.68 4.02 -6.88
C MET A 258 24.59 5.04 -7.54
N VAL A 259 24.30 5.40 -8.79
CA VAL A 259 25.11 6.39 -9.52
C VAL A 259 24.96 7.77 -8.88
N GLY A 260 23.76 8.15 -8.43
CA GLY A 260 23.55 9.40 -7.70
C GLY A 260 24.45 9.51 -6.46
N ASP A 261 24.51 8.45 -5.66
CA ASP A 261 25.31 8.38 -4.43
C ASP A 261 26.83 8.38 -4.70
N VAL A 262 27.29 7.60 -5.69
CA VAL A 262 28.73 7.55 -6.07
C VAL A 262 29.24 8.91 -6.55
N PHE A 263 28.37 9.70 -7.17
CA PHE A 263 28.76 10.88 -7.91
C PHE A 263 28.20 12.19 -7.36
N GLU A 264 27.71 12.18 -6.12
CA GLU A 264 27.24 13.38 -5.42
C GLU A 264 28.29 14.51 -5.43
N ASP A 265 29.57 14.17 -5.60
CA ASP A 265 30.71 15.10 -5.68
C ASP A 265 31.30 15.36 -7.09
N SER A 266 30.73 14.86 -8.21
CA SER A 266 31.31 15.19 -9.53
C SER A 266 30.34 15.29 -10.71
N ALA A 267 30.46 16.38 -11.49
CA ALA A 267 29.71 16.63 -12.73
C ALA A 267 29.90 15.54 -13.81
N VAL A 268 30.99 14.76 -13.72
CA VAL A 268 31.29 13.63 -14.61
C VAL A 268 30.30 12.47 -14.38
N GLY A 269 29.84 12.31 -13.15
CA GLY A 269 28.90 11.25 -12.80
C GLY A 269 27.49 11.41 -13.32
N ALA A 270 26.99 12.65 -13.38
CA ALA A 270 25.72 12.94 -14.04
C ALA A 270 25.75 12.54 -15.54
N GLY A 271 26.91 12.71 -16.20
CA GLY A 271 27.11 12.29 -17.59
C GLY A 271 27.12 10.76 -17.75
N ILE A 272 27.76 10.03 -16.83
CA ILE A 272 27.78 8.56 -16.84
C ILE A 272 26.40 8.00 -16.50
N ALA A 273 25.67 8.61 -15.56
CA ALA A 273 24.28 8.26 -15.25
C ALA A 273 23.39 8.33 -16.49
N LEU A 274 23.46 9.45 -17.23
CA LEU A 274 22.71 9.64 -18.47
C LEU A 274 23.13 8.65 -19.57
N ALA A 275 24.41 8.28 -19.65
CA ALA A 275 24.88 7.26 -20.58
C ALA A 275 24.34 5.87 -20.22
N VAL A 276 24.31 5.51 -18.93
CA VAL A 276 23.72 4.24 -18.46
C VAL A 276 22.21 4.22 -18.70
N ILE A 277 21.49 5.34 -18.49
CA ILE A 277 20.08 5.48 -18.90
C ILE A 277 19.93 5.18 -20.40
N GLY A 278 20.79 5.77 -21.23
CA GLY A 278 20.79 5.54 -22.67
C GLY A 278 21.00 4.07 -23.03
N VAL A 279 21.96 3.39 -22.39
CA VAL A 279 22.24 1.97 -22.64
C VAL A 279 21.07 1.09 -22.17
N VAL A 280 20.51 1.33 -20.98
CA VAL A 280 19.39 0.53 -20.48
C VAL A 280 18.13 0.76 -21.31
N ALA A 281 17.88 2.00 -21.78
CA ALA A 281 16.79 2.28 -22.70
C ALA A 281 16.97 1.56 -24.05
N VAL A 282 18.19 1.51 -24.59
CA VAL A 282 18.51 0.82 -25.84
C VAL A 282 18.40 -0.70 -25.70
N VAL A 283 18.93 -1.27 -24.62
CA VAL A 283 18.84 -2.72 -24.35
C VAL A 283 17.39 -3.12 -24.06
N GLY A 284 16.65 -2.30 -23.30
CA GLY A 284 15.23 -2.50 -23.06
C GLY A 284 14.41 -2.45 -24.36
N ALA A 285 14.70 -1.52 -25.27
CA ALA A 285 14.06 -1.45 -26.57
C ALA A 285 14.40 -2.67 -27.46
N GLY A 286 15.66 -3.11 -27.49
CA GLY A 286 16.08 -4.27 -28.27
C GLY A 286 15.47 -5.59 -27.77
N LEU A 287 15.30 -5.75 -26.46
CA LEU A 287 14.61 -6.91 -25.88
C LEU A 287 13.10 -6.92 -26.20
N LEU A 288 12.49 -5.75 -26.43
CA LEU A 288 11.09 -5.64 -26.84
C LEU A 288 10.88 -5.95 -28.32
N GLU A 289 11.85 -5.65 -29.19
CA GLU A 289 11.82 -6.02 -30.61
C GLU A 289 12.02 -7.53 -30.80
N ALA A 290 12.97 -8.13 -30.08
CA ALA A 290 13.24 -9.57 -30.18
C ALA A 290 12.07 -10.45 -29.69
N GLY A 291 11.24 -9.94 -28.77
CA GLY A 291 10.03 -10.62 -28.29
C GLY A 291 8.79 -10.44 -29.19
N GLY A 292 8.90 -9.70 -30.30
CA GLY A 292 7.82 -9.48 -31.27
C GLY A 292 7.81 -10.47 -32.44
N GLU A 293 8.87 -11.26 -32.61
CA GLU A 293 9.04 -12.20 -33.73
C GLU A 293 8.81 -13.68 -33.36
N ALA A 294 8.37 -13.98 -32.13
CA ALA A 294 8.01 -15.33 -31.65
C ALA A 294 6.51 -15.46 -31.38
#